data_AF-A0A8S2ZTT5-F1
#
_entry.id   AF-A0A8S2ZTT5-F1
#
_cell.length_a   1.000
_cell.length_b   1.000
_cell.length_c   1.000
_cell.angle_alpha   90.00
_cell.angle_beta   90.00
_cell.angle_gamma   90.00
#
_symmetry.space_group_name_H-M   'P 1'
#
loop_
_entity.id
_entity.type
_entity.pdbx_description
1 polymer ?
#
loop_
_entity_poly.entity_id
_entity_poly.type
_entity_poly.pdbx_seq_one_letter_code
_entity_poly.pdbx_strand_id
1 'polypeptide(L)'
;DRIVGQSTKSLADILAYRQSIYENSYDIRIIVNDGQTQIDIAHVICRELNKLQKYVSTRGFQNENSLEFIDVVKRGLSPDRGLFVSISFSPLSLAELERLSGLSYQEKALRVIERFPLGTLHPSQLRSIIYSAYGTFLHDDVLPVTHLRKNQYLIETYFGPTASFKDLS
;
A
#
# COMPACT_ATOMS: atom_id res chain seq x y z
N ASP A 1 17.71 -17.92 14.72
CA ASP A 1 19.17 -17.70 14.64
C ASP A 1 19.57 -16.29 15.02
N ARG A 2 20.27 -16.15 16.15
CA ARG A 2 20.75 -14.88 16.68
C ARG A 2 22.15 -14.64 16.12
N ILE A 3 22.29 -13.77 15.11
CA ILE A 3 23.63 -13.40 14.61
C ILE A 3 24.29 -12.49 15.65
N VAL A 4 24.96 -13.08 16.62
CA VAL A 4 25.91 -12.41 17.52
C VAL A 4 27.23 -13.14 17.32
N GLY A 5 28.23 -12.46 16.72
CA GLY A 5 29.60 -12.98 16.60
C GLY A 5 30.11 -13.35 15.20
N GLN A 6 29.38 -13.12 14.11
CA GLN A 6 29.93 -13.27 12.75
C GLN A 6 30.41 -11.92 12.20
N SER A 7 31.73 -11.73 12.17
CA SER A 7 32.43 -10.50 11.82
C SER A 7 32.58 -10.22 10.31
N THR A 8 31.68 -10.74 9.45
CA THR A 8 31.86 -10.71 7.99
C THR A 8 30.73 -10.05 7.19
N LYS A 9 29.61 -9.65 7.80
CA LYS A 9 28.49 -9.01 7.10
C LYS A 9 28.36 -7.54 7.50
N SER A 10 28.11 -6.68 6.51
CA SER A 10 27.88 -5.25 6.78
C SER A 10 26.56 -5.04 7.53
N LEU A 11 26.41 -3.90 8.22
CA LEU A 11 25.14 -3.53 8.85
C LEU A 11 24.00 -3.51 7.83
N ALA A 12 24.27 -3.07 6.59
CA ALA A 12 23.30 -3.06 5.50
C ALA A 12 22.82 -4.48 5.17
N ASP A 13 23.73 -5.46 5.08
CA ASP A 13 23.37 -6.85 4.80
C ASP A 13 22.54 -7.46 5.93
N ILE A 14 22.86 -7.13 7.18
CA ILE A 14 22.10 -7.59 8.36
C ILE A 14 20.70 -7.00 8.34
N LEU A 15 20.56 -5.71 8.02
CA LEU A 15 19.27 -5.04 7.94
C LEU A 15 18.45 -5.58 6.77
N ALA A 16 19.05 -5.78 5.60
CA ALA A 16 18.37 -6.38 4.44
C ALA A 16 17.88 -7.80 4.73
N TYR A 17 18.71 -8.63 5.38
CA TYR A 17 18.31 -9.97 5.81
C TYR A 17 17.13 -9.91 6.80
N ARG A 18 17.25 -9.09 7.86
CA ARG A 18 16.19 -8.98 8.88
C ARG A 18 14.91 -8.36 8.36
N GLN A 19 15.00 -7.45 7.39
CA GLN A 19 13.85 -6.83 6.75
C GLN A 19 12.91 -7.90 6.20
N SER A 20 13.42 -8.93 5.52
CA SER A 20 12.60 -10.04 5.00
C SER A 20 11.84 -10.80 6.10
N ILE A 21 12.41 -10.88 7.31
CA ILE A 21 11.78 -11.55 8.45
C ILE A 21 10.69 -10.63 9.02
N TYR A 22 11.02 -9.36 9.26
CA TYR A 22 10.08 -8.40 9.81
C TYR A 22 8.91 -8.12 8.86
N GLU A 23 9.15 -8.13 7.54
CA GLU A 23 8.11 -8.01 6.52
C GLU A 23 7.16 -9.21 6.47
N ASN A 24 7.47 -10.33 7.10
CA ASN A 24 6.53 -11.44 7.23
C ASN A 24 5.73 -11.40 8.53
N SER A 25 6.06 -10.51 9.48
CA SER A 25 5.55 -10.52 10.84
C SER A 25 5.03 -9.17 11.33
N TYR A 26 4.83 -8.20 10.44
CA TYR A 26 4.32 -6.88 10.82
C TYR A 26 2.80 -6.83 10.76
N ASP A 27 2.19 -6.35 11.85
CA ASP A 27 0.75 -6.05 11.89
C ASP A 27 0.45 -4.71 11.20
N ILE A 28 1.38 -3.73 11.31
CA ILE A 28 1.25 -2.37 10.76
C ILE A 28 2.62 -1.89 10.28
N ARG A 29 2.68 -1.29 9.09
CA ARG A 29 3.89 -0.65 8.55
C ARG A 29 3.86 0.84 8.84
N ILE A 30 4.96 1.36 9.36
CA ILE A 30 5.11 2.79 9.67
C ILE A 30 6.30 3.32 8.89
N ILE A 31 6.08 4.39 8.11
CA ILE A 31 7.14 5.05 7.37
C ILE A 31 7.62 6.26 8.17
N VAL A 32 8.89 6.22 8.57
CA VAL A 32 9.57 7.30 9.30
C VAL A 32 10.61 7.97 8.41
N ASN A 33 10.77 9.29 8.50
CA ASN A 33 11.77 10.07 7.79
C ASN A 33 13.10 10.09 8.54
N ASP A 34 14.19 10.26 7.79
CA ASP A 34 15.51 10.52 8.38
C ASP A 34 15.47 11.81 9.22
N GLY A 35 16.14 11.77 10.37
CA GLY A 35 16.18 12.90 11.30
C GLY A 35 14.91 13.12 12.13
N GLN A 36 13.89 12.26 12.03
CA GLN A 36 12.73 12.34 12.94
C GLN A 36 13.12 12.06 14.38
N THR A 37 12.57 12.87 15.29
CA THR A 37 12.72 12.64 16.73
C THR A 37 11.87 11.46 17.17
N GLN A 38 12.15 10.93 18.36
CA GLN A 38 11.34 9.87 18.96
C GLN A 38 9.87 10.31 19.14
N ILE A 39 9.64 11.60 19.40
CA ILE A 39 8.30 12.18 19.55
C ILE A 39 7.57 12.19 18.21
N ASP A 40 8.25 12.57 17.12
CA ASP A 40 7.67 12.53 15.78
C ASP A 40 7.26 11.10 15.40
N ILE A 41 8.13 10.13 15.67
CA ILE A 41 7.86 8.71 15.44
C ILE A 41 6.65 8.25 16.26
N ALA A 42 6.58 8.63 17.54
CA ALA A 42 5.45 8.31 18.40
C ALA A 42 4.13 8.88 17.86
N HIS A 43 4.12 10.12 17.36
CA HIS A 43 2.94 10.71 16.73
C HIS A 43 2.51 9.94 15.48
N VAL A 44 3.46 9.51 14.64
CA VAL A 44 3.14 8.67 13.47
C VAL A 44 2.53 7.34 13.95
N ILE A 45 3.13 6.66 14.93
CA ILE A 45 2.59 5.42 15.50
C ILE A 45 1.16 5.61 16.01
N CYS A 46 0.92 6.63 16.84
CA CYS A 46 -0.42 6.91 17.39
C CYS A 46 -1.43 7.19 16.27
N ARG A 47 -1.04 7.94 15.23
CA ARG A 47 -1.90 8.19 14.07
C ARG A 47 -2.26 6.90 13.34
N GLU A 48 -1.28 6.05 13.07
CA GLU A 48 -1.49 4.78 12.37
C GLU A 48 -2.33 3.79 13.20
N LEU A 49 -2.07 3.67 14.50
CA LEU A 49 -2.88 2.83 15.42
C LEU A 49 -4.32 3.32 15.55
N ASN A 50 -4.56 4.63 15.42
CA ASN A 50 -5.88 5.22 15.45
C ASN A 50 -6.63 5.16 14.09
N LYS A 51 -6.08 4.51 13.06
CA LYS A 51 -6.79 4.22 11.79
C LYS A 51 -7.88 3.13 11.95
N LEU A 52 -8.65 3.19 13.02
CA LEU A 52 -9.79 2.32 13.31
C LEU A 52 -11.07 2.70 12.54
N GLN A 53 -10.95 3.56 11.54
CA GLN A 53 -12.10 4.10 10.83
C GLN A 53 -12.48 3.28 9.61
N LYS A 54 -13.74 3.36 9.27
CA LYS A 54 -14.44 2.35 8.50
C LYS A 54 -15.04 2.99 7.26
N TYR A 55 -15.70 2.20 6.42
CA TYR A 55 -16.30 2.70 5.20
C TYR A 55 -17.74 3.16 5.44
N VAL A 56 -18.14 4.22 4.75
CA VAL A 56 -19.49 4.77 4.75
C VAL A 56 -20.04 4.91 3.35
N SER A 57 -21.37 4.92 3.23
CA SER A 57 -22.02 5.28 1.98
C SER A 57 -21.89 6.78 1.71
N THR A 58 -21.63 7.15 0.46
CA THR A 58 -21.69 8.54 -0.03
C THR A 58 -23.08 9.18 0.09
N ARG A 59 -24.13 8.41 0.36
CA ARG A 59 -25.51 8.89 0.55
C ARG A 59 -25.97 8.89 2.01
N GLY A 60 -25.06 8.60 2.94
CA GLY A 60 -25.34 8.77 4.37
C GLY A 60 -26.15 7.64 5.00
N PHE A 61 -26.18 6.44 4.42
CA PHE A 61 -26.70 5.26 5.12
C PHE A 61 -25.84 4.96 6.36
N GLN A 62 -26.38 5.30 7.53
CA GLN A 62 -25.72 5.18 8.84
C GLN A 62 -26.13 3.93 9.62
N ASN A 63 -27.01 3.08 9.08
CA ASN A 63 -27.66 2.00 9.83
C ASN A 63 -26.91 0.67 9.87
N GLU A 64 -25.72 0.58 9.27
CA GLU A 64 -24.83 -0.54 9.51
C GLU A 64 -23.70 -0.06 10.42
N ASN A 65 -23.45 -0.80 11.50
CA ASN A 65 -22.19 -0.73 12.23
C ASN A 65 -21.10 -0.66 11.18
N SER A 66 -20.44 0.50 11.13
CA SER A 66 -19.30 0.81 10.28
C SER A 66 -18.61 -0.44 9.68
N LEU A 67 -18.55 -0.54 8.35
CA LEU A 67 -18.11 -1.75 7.64
C LEU A 67 -16.59 -1.82 7.48
N GLU A 68 -16.03 -3.03 7.61
CA GLU A 68 -14.62 -3.27 7.29
C GLU A 68 -14.37 -3.31 5.78
N PHE A 69 -13.10 -3.16 5.39
CA PHE A 69 -12.69 -3.17 3.98
C PHE A 69 -13.20 -4.40 3.21
N ILE A 70 -13.06 -5.59 3.81
CA ILE A 70 -13.47 -6.84 3.17
C ILE A 70 -14.98 -6.92 2.97
N ASP A 71 -15.79 -6.37 3.88
CA ASP A 71 -17.25 -6.35 3.73
C ASP A 71 -17.66 -5.44 2.58
N VAL A 72 -17.01 -4.28 2.46
CA VAL A 72 -17.22 -3.32 1.39
C VAL A 72 -16.87 -3.90 0.03
N VAL A 73 -15.70 -4.55 -0.09
CA VAL A 73 -15.25 -5.20 -1.32
C VAL A 73 -16.23 -6.30 -1.75
N LYS A 74 -16.69 -7.14 -0.81
CA LYS A 74 -17.66 -8.20 -1.11
C LYS A 74 -19.01 -7.67 -1.56
N ARG A 75 -19.45 -6.54 -0.99
CA ARG A 75 -20.79 -5.99 -1.26
C ARG A 75 -20.84 -5.17 -2.55
N GLY A 76 -19.76 -4.49 -2.90
CA GLY A 76 -19.65 -3.65 -4.09
C GLY A 76 -20.42 -2.33 -3.97
N LEU A 77 -21.76 -2.37 -3.89
CA LEU A 77 -22.62 -1.19 -3.76
C LEU A 77 -23.28 -1.13 -2.38
N SER A 78 -23.43 0.07 -1.81
CA SER A 78 -24.12 0.22 -0.53
C SER A 78 -25.65 0.00 -0.66
N PRO A 79 -26.36 -0.35 0.42
CA PRO A 79 -27.80 -0.66 0.38
C PRO A 79 -28.69 0.49 -0.14
N ASP A 80 -28.27 1.73 0.10
CA ASP A 80 -28.90 2.97 -0.40
C ASP A 80 -28.48 3.34 -1.84
N ARG A 81 -27.78 2.42 -2.52
CA ARG A 81 -27.23 2.57 -3.88
C ARG A 81 -26.18 3.68 -4.01
N GLY A 82 -25.58 4.09 -2.90
CA GLY A 82 -24.38 4.93 -2.86
C GLY A 82 -23.10 4.12 -3.13
N LEU A 83 -21.97 4.80 -3.06
CA LEU A 83 -20.64 4.18 -3.12
C LEU A 83 -20.06 4.13 -1.72
N PHE A 84 -19.27 3.10 -1.43
CA PHE A 84 -18.49 3.08 -0.20
C PHE A 84 -17.24 3.93 -0.34
N VAL A 85 -17.00 4.79 0.65
CA VAL A 85 -15.80 5.62 0.77
C VAL A 85 -15.22 5.50 2.17
N SER A 86 -13.90 5.59 2.28
CA SER A 86 -13.25 5.62 3.58
C SER A 86 -13.48 6.97 4.24
N ILE A 87 -13.84 6.99 5.52
CA ILE A 87 -13.95 8.23 6.32
C ILE A 87 -12.56 8.80 6.61
N SER A 88 -11.54 7.94 6.72
CA SER A 88 -10.17 8.33 6.97
C SER A 88 -9.27 7.98 5.79
N PHE A 89 -8.52 8.96 5.32
CA PHE A 89 -7.43 8.74 4.38
C PHE A 89 -6.28 9.63 4.81
N SER A 90 -5.09 9.05 4.93
CA SER A 90 -3.88 9.82 5.19
C SER A 90 -3.07 9.89 3.89
N PRO A 91 -3.00 11.06 3.23
CA PRO A 91 -2.14 11.25 2.09
C PRO A 91 -0.67 10.96 2.42
N LEU A 92 0.09 10.57 1.40
CA LEU A 92 1.54 10.49 1.48
C LEU A 92 2.14 11.91 1.45
N SER A 93 3.09 12.18 2.33
CA SER A 93 3.94 13.36 2.27
C SER A 93 4.90 13.29 1.09
N LEU A 94 5.49 14.44 0.72
CA LEU A 94 6.46 14.51 -0.38
C LEU A 94 7.65 13.56 -0.17
N ALA A 95 8.22 13.53 1.05
CA ALA A 95 9.33 12.63 1.39
C ALA A 95 8.93 11.14 1.36
N GLU A 96 7.67 10.81 1.65
CA GLU A 96 7.18 9.44 1.45
C GLU A 96 7.04 9.11 -0.03
N LEU A 97 6.51 10.03 -0.86
CA LEU A 97 6.40 9.86 -2.32
C LEU A 97 7.76 9.69 -2.99
N GLU A 98 8.76 10.49 -2.61
CA GLU A 98 10.13 10.38 -3.14
C GLU A 98 10.72 8.98 -2.90
N ARG A 99 10.45 8.39 -1.74
CA ARG A 99 10.89 7.02 -1.42
C ARG A 99 10.15 5.93 -2.17
N LEU A 100 8.99 6.24 -2.76
CA LEU A 100 8.31 5.30 -3.65
C LEU A 100 8.96 5.25 -5.03
N SER A 101 9.66 6.31 -5.47
CA SER A 101 10.15 6.44 -6.85
C SER A 101 10.96 5.23 -7.34
N GLY A 102 11.89 4.74 -6.53
CA GLY A 102 12.78 3.61 -6.85
C GLY A 102 12.19 2.22 -6.57
N LEU A 103 10.95 2.12 -6.10
CA LEU A 103 10.31 0.82 -5.82
C LEU A 103 9.66 0.22 -7.07
N SER A 104 9.49 -1.10 -7.08
CA SER A 104 8.69 -1.77 -8.11
C SER A 104 7.22 -1.33 -8.05
N TYR A 105 6.46 -1.57 -9.12
CA TYR A 105 5.03 -1.23 -9.15
C TYR A 105 4.24 -1.88 -8.01
N GLN A 106 4.53 -3.14 -7.70
CA GLN A 106 3.88 -3.90 -6.62
C GLN A 106 4.16 -3.27 -5.25
N GLU A 107 5.41 -2.89 -4.98
CA GLU A 107 5.75 -2.22 -3.72
C GLU A 107 5.12 -0.81 -3.65
N LYS A 108 5.08 -0.06 -4.77
CA LYS A 108 4.35 1.22 -4.84
C LYS A 108 2.87 1.03 -4.50
N ALA A 109 2.20 0.06 -5.15
CA ALA A 109 0.80 -0.25 -4.92
C ALA A 109 0.55 -0.67 -3.47
N LEU A 110 1.41 -1.51 -2.88
CA LEU A 110 1.33 -1.90 -1.47
C LEU A 110 1.34 -0.68 -0.56
N ARG A 111 2.32 0.23 -0.71
CA ARG A 111 2.44 1.42 0.15
C ARG A 111 1.29 2.41 0.01
N VAL A 112 0.67 2.47 -1.17
CA VAL A 112 -0.52 3.30 -1.41
C VAL A 112 -1.76 2.66 -0.80
N ILE A 113 -1.98 1.35 -1.00
CA ILE A 113 -3.17 0.65 -0.51
C ILE A 113 -3.16 0.52 1.02
N GLU A 114 -1.99 0.34 1.64
CA GLU A 114 -1.82 0.36 3.11
C GLU A 114 -2.26 1.71 3.75
N ARG A 115 -2.50 2.77 2.97
CA ARG A 115 -3.04 4.04 3.48
C ARG A 115 -4.53 3.99 3.77
N PHE A 116 -5.25 3.03 3.20
CA PHE A 116 -6.66 2.81 3.47
C PHE A 116 -6.85 1.99 4.75
N PRO A 117 -8.01 2.10 5.43
CA PRO A 117 -8.29 1.26 6.58
C PRO A 117 -8.66 -0.16 6.12
N LEU A 118 -7.67 -1.05 6.13
CA LEU A 118 -7.82 -2.42 5.63
C LEU A 118 -8.44 -3.40 6.64
N GLY A 119 -8.75 -2.91 7.85
CA GLY A 119 -9.37 -3.71 8.91
C GLY A 119 -8.50 -4.91 9.29
N THR A 120 -9.08 -6.09 9.19
CA THR A 120 -8.45 -7.37 9.56
C THR A 120 -7.54 -7.97 8.48
N LEU A 121 -7.41 -7.34 7.31
CA LEU A 121 -6.54 -7.84 6.25
C LEU A 121 -5.07 -7.65 6.63
N HIS A 122 -4.38 -8.77 6.90
CA HIS A 122 -2.98 -8.74 7.31
C HIS A 122 -2.09 -8.21 6.17
N PRO A 123 -1.09 -7.36 6.45
CA PRO A 123 -0.27 -6.76 5.40
C PRO A 123 0.50 -7.75 4.52
N SER A 124 0.95 -8.88 5.06
CA SER A 124 1.60 -9.94 4.26
C SER A 124 0.63 -10.64 3.29
N GLN A 125 -0.65 -10.74 3.65
CA GLN A 125 -1.69 -11.23 2.75
C GLN A 125 -1.96 -10.23 1.64
N LEU A 126 -2.09 -8.94 1.99
CA LEU A 126 -2.23 -7.87 0.99
C LEU A 126 -1.07 -7.89 -0.01
N ARG A 127 0.17 -7.98 0.48
CA ARG A 127 1.36 -8.07 -0.37
C ARG A 127 1.25 -9.24 -1.34
N SER A 128 0.85 -10.42 -0.86
CA SER A 128 0.70 -11.61 -1.70
C SER A 128 -0.37 -11.41 -2.79
N ILE A 129 -1.50 -10.78 -2.45
CA ILE A 129 -2.56 -10.43 -3.40
C ILE A 129 -2.03 -9.48 -4.48
N ILE A 130 -1.36 -8.40 -4.10
CA ILE A 130 -0.82 -7.38 -5.02
C ILE A 130 0.23 -7.98 -5.95
N TYR A 131 1.16 -8.78 -5.42
CA TYR A 131 2.19 -9.42 -6.23
C TYR A 131 1.60 -10.44 -7.21
N SER A 132 0.57 -11.17 -6.80
CA SER A 132 -0.16 -12.08 -7.70
C SER A 132 -0.88 -11.31 -8.80
N ALA A 133 -1.62 -10.24 -8.45
CA ALA A 133 -2.41 -9.45 -9.40
C ALA A 133 -1.53 -8.84 -10.50
N TYR A 134 -0.49 -8.10 -10.11
CA TYR A 134 0.36 -7.39 -11.06
C TYR A 134 1.50 -8.24 -11.63
N GLY A 135 1.73 -9.45 -11.10
CA GLY A 135 2.67 -10.42 -11.68
C GLY A 135 2.20 -11.03 -13.00
N THR A 136 0.95 -10.78 -13.40
CA THR A 136 0.37 -11.24 -14.67
C THR A 136 0.66 -10.31 -15.86
N PHE A 137 1.22 -9.13 -15.61
CA PHE A 137 1.51 -8.14 -16.64
C PHE A 137 2.78 -8.52 -17.41
N LEU A 138 2.77 -8.30 -18.71
CA LEU A 138 3.86 -8.66 -19.63
C LEU A 138 5.04 -7.67 -19.62
N HIS A 139 4.97 -6.61 -18.81
CA HIS A 139 6.00 -5.59 -18.70
C HIS A 139 6.42 -5.42 -17.23
N ASP A 140 7.72 -5.40 -16.95
CA ASP A 140 8.28 -5.37 -15.58
C ASP A 140 7.81 -4.14 -14.78
N ASP A 141 7.74 -2.98 -15.43
CA ASP A 141 7.21 -1.74 -14.81
C ASP A 141 5.69 -1.73 -14.62
N VAL A 142 4.96 -2.74 -15.13
CA VAL A 142 3.49 -2.87 -15.19
C VAL A 142 2.82 -1.78 -16.04
N LEU A 143 3.09 -0.52 -15.74
CA LEU A 143 2.62 0.70 -16.41
C LEU A 143 3.81 1.58 -16.83
N PRO A 144 4.57 1.22 -17.88
CA PRO A 144 5.68 2.03 -18.33
C PRO A 144 5.20 3.40 -18.82
N VAL A 145 6.07 4.40 -18.64
CA VAL A 145 5.83 5.77 -19.09
C VAL A 145 6.71 6.05 -20.30
N THR A 146 6.09 6.18 -21.47
CA THR A 146 6.77 6.44 -22.74
C THR A 146 6.77 7.92 -23.06
N HIS A 147 7.94 8.49 -23.33
CA HIS A 147 8.06 9.85 -23.83
C HIS A 147 7.56 9.92 -25.28
N LEU A 148 6.70 10.89 -25.59
CA LEU A 148 6.19 11.11 -26.94
C LEU A 148 6.94 12.24 -27.63
N ARG A 149 6.86 13.46 -27.08
CA ARG A 149 7.54 14.67 -27.57
C ARG A 149 7.45 15.80 -26.55
N LYS A 150 8.44 16.70 -26.51
CA LYS A 150 8.47 17.85 -25.58
C LYS A 150 8.14 17.39 -24.15
N ASN A 151 7.11 17.96 -23.52
CA ASN A 151 6.62 17.60 -22.20
C ASN A 151 5.39 16.66 -22.24
N GLN A 152 5.28 15.82 -23.28
CA GLN A 152 4.19 14.85 -23.45
C GLN A 152 4.70 13.44 -23.19
N TYR A 153 4.02 12.75 -22.29
CA TYR A 153 4.30 11.38 -21.87
C TYR A 153 3.01 10.57 -21.92
N LEU A 154 3.14 9.28 -22.21
CA LEU A 154 2.06 8.30 -22.23
C LEU A 154 2.30 7.26 -21.14
N ILE A 155 1.29 7.00 -20.32
CA ILE A 155 1.29 5.82 -19.45
C ILE A 155 0.62 4.69 -20.22
N GLU A 156 1.35 3.62 -20.49
CA GLU A 156 0.86 2.49 -21.27
C GLU A 156 0.14 1.51 -20.34
N THR A 157 -1.19 1.43 -20.44
CA THR A 157 -2.05 0.65 -19.54
C THR A 157 -2.61 -0.62 -20.19
N TYR A 158 -1.87 -1.24 -21.09
CA TYR A 158 -2.34 -2.37 -21.90
C TYR A 158 -1.45 -3.61 -21.84
N PHE A 159 -0.50 -3.68 -20.89
CA PHE A 159 0.36 -4.86 -20.71
C PHE A 159 -0.26 -5.96 -19.85
N GLY A 160 -1.50 -5.76 -19.39
CA GLY A 160 -2.26 -6.77 -18.67
C GLY A 160 -2.84 -7.85 -19.59
N PRO A 161 -3.43 -8.91 -19.00
CA PRO A 161 -3.89 -10.11 -19.71
C PRO A 161 -5.00 -9.86 -20.73
N THR A 162 -5.77 -8.76 -20.62
CA THR A 162 -6.83 -8.40 -21.58
C THR A 162 -6.46 -7.22 -22.46
N ALA A 163 -5.21 -6.75 -22.38
CA ALA A 163 -4.70 -5.59 -23.09
C ALA A 163 -5.53 -4.31 -22.86
N SER A 164 -5.99 -4.13 -21.62
CA SER A 164 -6.91 -3.04 -21.25
C SER A 164 -6.56 -2.47 -19.89
N PHE A 165 -6.81 -1.17 -19.70
CA PHE A 165 -6.60 -0.51 -18.40
C PHE A 165 -7.40 -1.16 -17.26
N LYS A 166 -8.48 -1.88 -17.59
CA LYS A 166 -9.31 -2.59 -16.61
C LYS A 166 -8.56 -3.73 -15.92
N ASP A 167 -7.46 -4.21 -16.47
CA ASP A 167 -6.60 -5.21 -15.82
C ASP A 167 -5.94 -4.69 -14.54
N LEU A 168 -5.97 -3.36 -14.30
CA LEU A 168 -5.46 -2.74 -13.07
C LEU A 168 -6.46 -2.79 -11.90
N SER A 169 -7.74 -3.01 -12.19
CA SER A 169 -8.87 -2.86 -11.25
C SER A 169 -9.11 -4.09 -10.39
#